data_AF-A0AAC8TAX1-F1
#
_entry.id   AF-A0AAC8TAX1-F1
#
_cell.length_a   1.000
_cell.length_b   1.000
_cell.length_c   1.000
_cell.angle_alpha   90.00
_cell.angle_beta   90.00
_cell.angle_gamma   90.00
#
_symmetry.space_group_name_H-M   'P 1'
#
loop_
_entity.id
_entity.type
_entity.pdbx_description
1 polymer ?
#
loop_
_entity_poly.entity_id
_entity_poly.type
_entity_poly.pdbx_seq_one_letter_code
_entity_poly.pdbx_strand_id
1 'polypeptide(L)'
;MESAQGWIEAMVMPREEPGATWQPSISRDRSHVHKSACEQSKHFRDAVLNYLQAHHLMGAVRWISEPGSTEMVTLYCTPRVLEQLQRSREFDAGRTAALEMYT
;
A
#
# COMPACT_ATOMS: atom_id res chain seq x y z
N MET A 1 12.32 -4.61 27.95
CA MET A 1 11.36 -4.17 26.93
C MET A 1 11.88 -4.67 25.58
N GLU A 2 11.58 -5.92 25.23
CA GLU A 2 11.91 -6.50 23.93
C GLU A 2 10.74 -6.23 22.99
N SER A 3 10.84 -5.15 22.21
CA SER A 3 9.80 -4.74 21.27
C SER A 3 9.77 -5.71 20.09
N ALA A 4 8.74 -6.54 19.91
CA ALA A 4 8.25 -7.13 18.64
C ALA A 4 9.26 -7.22 17.46
N GLN A 5 10.44 -7.81 17.66
CA GLN A 5 11.57 -7.72 16.73
C GLN A 5 11.40 -8.70 15.59
N GLY A 6 10.78 -8.28 14.48
CA GLY A 6 10.99 -8.95 13.20
C GLY A 6 10.00 -8.57 12.12
N TRP A 7 8.72 -8.41 12.48
CA TRP A 7 7.64 -8.22 11.52
C TRP A 7 6.73 -7.08 11.95
N ILE A 8 6.40 -6.20 11.01
CA ILE A 8 5.58 -5.01 11.19
C ILE A 8 4.44 -5.03 10.17
N GLU A 9 3.37 -4.32 10.48
CA GLU A 9 2.36 -3.97 9.48
C GLU A 9 2.70 -2.61 8.87
N ALA A 10 2.67 -2.55 7.54
CA ALA A 10 2.94 -1.35 6.76
C ALA A 10 1.82 -1.13 5.75
N MET A 11 1.43 0.12 5.59
CA MET A 11 0.51 0.57 4.55
C MET A 11 1.33 1.19 3.42
N VAL A 12 0.97 0.86 2.18
CA VAL A 12 1.61 1.37 0.96
C VAL A 12 0.54 1.97 0.07
N MET A 13 0.82 3.17 -0.42
CA MET A 13 -0.03 3.95 -1.34
C MET A 13 0.81 4.46 -2.51
N PRO A 14 0.20 4.85 -3.65
CA PRO A 14 0.86 5.60 -4.68
C PRO A 14 1.43 6.89 -4.09
N ARG A 15 2.65 7.25 -4.45
CA ARG A 15 3.17 8.57 -4.10
C ARG A 15 2.41 9.65 -4.88
N GLU A 16 1.88 10.64 -4.17
CA GLU A 16 1.22 11.77 -4.79
C GLU A 16 2.22 12.59 -5.63
N GLU A 17 1.85 12.92 -6.86
CA GLU A 17 2.65 13.83 -7.68
C GLU A 17 2.49 15.26 -7.14
N PRO A 18 3.60 16.00 -6.92
CA PRO A 18 3.52 17.38 -6.48
C PRO A 18 2.80 18.21 -7.57
N GLY A 19 1.61 18.70 -7.24
CA GLY A 19 0.77 19.48 -8.17
C GLY A 19 -0.44 18.73 -8.72
N ALA A 20 -0.70 17.48 -8.28
CA ALA A 20 -1.95 16.80 -8.59
C ALA A 20 -3.14 17.67 -8.14
N THR A 21 -3.89 18.18 -9.13
CA THR A 21 -5.08 18.99 -8.86
C THR A 21 -6.22 18.05 -8.52
N TRP A 22 -6.79 18.21 -7.33
CA TRP A 22 -8.01 17.49 -6.96
C TRP A 22 -9.10 17.76 -8.00
N GLN A 23 -9.62 16.71 -8.64
CA GLN A 23 -10.70 16.81 -9.60
C GLN A 23 -11.96 16.16 -9.04
N PRO A 24 -13.10 16.87 -9.03
CA PRO A 24 -14.36 16.27 -8.63
C PRO A 24 -14.75 15.17 -9.60
N SER A 25 -15.32 14.09 -9.07
CA SER A 25 -15.87 13.00 -9.89
C SER A 25 -17.09 13.52 -10.67
N ILE A 26 -16.92 13.74 -11.97
CA ILE A 26 -18.00 14.25 -12.85
C ILE A 26 -18.98 13.11 -13.23
N SER A 27 -18.57 11.85 -13.06
CA SER A 27 -19.39 10.68 -13.41
C SER A 27 -20.51 10.46 -12.38
N ARG A 28 -21.75 10.46 -12.88
CA ARG A 28 -22.95 10.10 -12.10
C ARG A 28 -23.12 8.60 -11.91
N ASP A 29 -22.45 7.78 -12.72
CA ASP A 29 -22.54 6.31 -12.62
C ASP A 29 -21.53 5.77 -11.61
N ARG A 30 -22.02 5.50 -10.40
CA ARG A 30 -21.18 5.02 -9.28
C ARG A 30 -20.63 3.63 -9.52
N SER A 31 -21.31 2.79 -10.30
CA SER A 31 -20.90 1.42 -10.61
C SER A 31 -19.66 1.39 -11.49
N HIS A 32 -19.62 2.23 -12.53
CA HIS A 32 -18.46 2.38 -13.39
C HIS A 32 -17.27 2.96 -12.63
N VAL A 33 -17.49 4.00 -11.82
CA VAL A 33 -16.43 4.58 -10.96
C VAL A 33 -15.85 3.53 -10.01
N HIS A 34 -16.69 2.76 -9.34
CA HIS A 34 -16.24 1.70 -8.44
C HIS A 34 -15.46 0.61 -9.17
N LYS A 35 -15.95 0.14 -10.32
CA LYS A 35 -15.25 -0.86 -11.13
C LYS A 35 -13.87 -0.37 -11.55
N SER A 36 -13.78 0.87 -12.04
CA SER A 36 -12.50 1.48 -12.40
C SER A 36 -11.54 1.57 -11.21
N ALA A 37 -12.04 1.97 -10.03
CA ALA A 37 -11.22 2.04 -8.82
C ALA A 37 -10.72 0.66 -8.36
N CYS A 38 -11.53 -0.40 -8.51
CA CYS A 38 -11.10 -1.77 -8.23
C CYS A 38 -10.00 -2.24 -9.20
N GLU A 39 -10.11 -1.92 -10.49
CA GLU A 39 -9.04 -2.25 -11.45
C GLU A 39 -7.74 -1.48 -11.18
N GLN A 40 -7.84 -0.20 -10.82
CA GLN A 40 -6.69 0.61 -10.38
C GLN A 40 -6.02 0.01 -9.15
N SER A 41 -6.80 -0.38 -8.13
CA SER A 41 -6.27 -1.05 -6.94
C SER A 41 -5.56 -2.37 -7.24
N LYS A 42 -6.08 -3.17 -8.18
CA LYS A 42 -5.40 -4.39 -8.66
C LYS A 42 -4.06 -4.08 -9.32
N HIS A 43 -4.04 -3.12 -10.25
CA HIS A 43 -2.80 -2.69 -10.91
C HIS A 43 -1.78 -2.15 -9.92
N PHE A 44 -2.21 -1.40 -8.91
CA PHE A 44 -1.35 -0.92 -7.85
C PHE A 44 -0.73 -2.07 -7.04
N ARG A 45 -1.53 -3.06 -6.65
CA ARG A 45 -1.02 -4.26 -5.97
C ARG A 45 0.01 -5.00 -6.82
N ASP A 46 -0.25 -5.16 -8.12
CA ASP A 46 0.69 -5.79 -9.04
C ASP A 46 2.01 -5.01 -9.13
N ALA A 47 1.95 -3.67 -9.16
CA ALA A 47 3.15 -2.82 -9.12
C ALA A 47 3.97 -3.02 -7.84
N VAL A 48 3.32 -3.10 -6.68
CA VAL A 48 3.99 -3.39 -5.39
C VAL A 48 4.64 -4.77 -5.43
N LEU A 49 3.94 -5.80 -5.92
CA LEU A 49 4.49 -7.16 -6.03
C LEU A 49 5.71 -7.21 -6.97
N ASN A 50 5.61 -6.56 -8.13
CA ASN A 50 6.71 -6.47 -9.09
C ASN A 50 7.94 -5.76 -8.49
N TYR A 51 7.73 -4.67 -7.74
CA TYR A 51 8.81 -3.97 -7.04
C TYR A 51 9.49 -4.88 -6.01
N LEU A 52 8.71 -5.57 -5.17
CA LEU A 52 9.23 -6.48 -4.16
C LEU A 52 10.01 -7.64 -4.80
N GLN A 53 9.54 -8.16 -5.93
CA GLN A 53 10.24 -9.20 -6.67
C GLN A 53 11.57 -8.69 -7.24
N ALA A 54 11.57 -7.54 -7.92
CA ALA A 54 12.77 -6.95 -8.52
C ALA A 54 13.87 -6.66 -7.49
N HIS A 55 13.47 -6.30 -6.25
CA HIS A 55 14.39 -6.01 -5.16
C HIS A 55 14.70 -7.21 -4.26
N HIS A 56 14.26 -8.42 -4.65
CA HIS A 56 14.47 -9.66 -3.88
C HIS A 56 13.93 -9.61 -2.44
N LEU A 57 12.81 -8.90 -2.25
CA LEU A 57 12.18 -8.66 -0.95
C LEU A 57 11.02 -9.63 -0.65
N MET A 58 10.62 -10.48 -1.59
CA MET A 58 9.47 -11.40 -1.43
C MET A 58 9.61 -12.31 -0.19
N GLY A 59 10.80 -12.78 0.13
CA GLY A 59 11.05 -13.60 1.33
C GLY A 59 10.94 -12.83 2.66
N ALA A 60 10.86 -11.50 2.60
CA ALA A 60 10.73 -10.60 3.75
C ALA A 60 9.31 -10.02 3.90
N VAL A 61 8.34 -10.59 3.18
CA VAL A 61 6.89 -10.28 3.26
C VAL A 61 6.14 -11.57 3.57
N ARG A 62 5.35 -11.57 4.65
CA ARG A 62 4.53 -12.71 5.08
C ARG A 62 3.18 -12.74 4.40
N TRP A 63 2.54 -11.58 4.26
CA TRP A 63 1.29 -11.44 3.52
C TRP A 63 1.12 -10.01 3.01
N ILE A 64 0.28 -9.89 1.98
CA ILE A 64 -0.18 -8.66 1.36
C ILE A 64 -1.71 -8.71 1.28
N SER A 65 -2.38 -7.60 1.57
CA SER A 65 -3.84 -7.53 1.45
C SER A 65 -4.29 -7.76 0.01
N GLU A 66 -5.52 -8.24 -0.13
CA GLU A 66 -6.21 -8.21 -1.42
C GLU A 66 -6.50 -6.74 -1.81
N PRO A 67 -6.57 -6.44 -3.12
CA PRO A 67 -6.91 -5.11 -3.59
C PRO A 67 -8.38 -4.79 -3.31
N GLY A 68 -8.66 -3.55 -2.91
CA GLY A 68 -10.01 -3.04 -2.66
C GLY A 68 -10.47 -2.09 -3.78
N SER A 69 -11.22 -1.06 -3.42
CA SER A 69 -11.57 0.05 -4.32
C SER A 69 -10.70 1.29 -4.09
N THR A 70 -9.60 1.15 -3.34
CA THR A 70 -8.62 2.20 -3.07
C THR A 70 -7.26 1.68 -3.49
N GLU A 71 -6.45 2.50 -4.15
CA GLU A 71 -5.06 2.19 -4.50
C GLU A 71 -4.19 2.18 -3.25
N MET A 72 -4.30 1.10 -2.47
CA MET A 72 -3.60 0.93 -1.20
C MET A 72 -3.50 -0.56 -0.90
N VAL A 73 -2.37 -0.98 -0.34
CA VAL A 73 -2.20 -2.33 0.20
C VAL A 73 -1.58 -2.29 1.59
N THR A 74 -1.97 -3.27 2.40
CA THR A 74 -1.33 -3.53 3.69
C THR A 74 -0.39 -4.72 3.56
N LEU A 75 0.82 -4.59 4.09
CA LEU A 75 1.87 -5.59 4.11
C LEU A 75 2.18 -5.98 5.54
N TYR A 76 2.34 -7.26 5.81
CA TYR A 76 3.06 -7.71 7.00
C TYR A 76 4.45 -8.17 6.61
N CYS A 77 5.46 -7.38 6.95
CA CYS A 77 6.80 -7.49 6.39
C CYS A 77 7.87 -7.13 7.42
N THR A 78 9.14 -7.35 7.08
CA THR A 78 10.24 -6.88 7.93
C THR A 78 10.46 -5.37 7.80
N PRO A 79 11.06 -4.68 8.79
CA PRO A 79 11.34 -3.25 8.71
C PRO A 79 12.12 -2.84 7.45
N ARG A 80 13.03 -3.70 6.97
CA ARG A 80 13.81 -3.47 5.76
C ARG A 80 12.95 -3.29 4.50
N VAL A 81 11.81 -3.99 4.42
CA VAL A 81 10.88 -3.84 3.29
C VAL A 81 10.26 -2.46 3.30
N LEU A 82 9.81 -2.00 4.46
CA LEU A 82 9.28 -0.64 4.62
C LEU A 82 10.33 0.42 4.26
N GLU A 83 11.56 0.28 4.76
CA GLU A 83 12.65 1.22 4.44
C GLU A 83 12.93 1.31 2.92
N GLN A 84 12.86 0.18 2.21
CA GLN A 84 13.04 0.15 0.76
C GLN A 84 11.85 0.77 0.02
N LEU A 85 10.62 0.52 0.46
CA LEU A 85 9.43 1.14 -0.13
C LEU A 85 9.43 2.66 0.06
N GLN A 86 9.84 3.16 1.24
CA GLN A 86 9.95 4.59 1.52
C GLN A 86 10.98 5.31 0.65
N ARG A 87 12.04 4.60 0.23
CA ARG A 87 13.07 5.12 -0.68
C ARG A 87 12.64 5.10 -2.15
N SER A 88 11.60 4.33 -2.50
CA SER A 88 11.05 4.34 -3.84
C SER A 88 10.49 5.73 -4.18
N ARG A 89 10.47 6.06 -5.47
CA ARG A 89 9.76 7.23 -6.00
C ARG A 89 8.30 6.95 -6.31
N GLU A 90 7.92 5.68 -6.42
CA GLU A 90 6.59 5.24 -6.84
C GLU A 90 5.60 5.13 -5.67
N PHE A 91 6.13 4.90 -4.46
CA PHE A 91 5.32 4.56 -3.29
C PHE A 91 5.48 5.56 -2.17
N ASP A 92 4.37 5.84 -1.49
CA ASP A 92 4.37 6.34 -0.13
C ASP A 92 4.06 5.19 0.83
N ALA A 93 4.87 5.02 1.87
CA ALA A 93 4.76 3.88 2.76
C ALA A 93 4.98 4.27 4.23
N GLY A 94 4.10 3.79 5.09
CA GLY A 94 4.11 4.08 6.52
C GLY A 94 3.81 2.86 7.35
N ARG A 95 4.21 2.87 8.63
CA ARG A 95 3.72 1.88 9.60
C ARG A 95 2.26 2.17 9.90
N THR A 96 1.44 1.13 9.95
CA THR A 96 0.09 1.28 10.50
C THR A 96 0.21 1.47 12.02
N ALA A 97 -0.56 2.41 12.57
CA ALA A 97 -0.68 2.51 14.01
C ALA A 97 -1.45 1.29 14.51
N ALA A 98 -0.90 0.55 15.48
CA ALA A 98 -1.68 -0.43 16.21
C ALA A 98 -2.78 0.35 16.94
N LEU A 99 -4.04 0.16 16.54
CA LEU A 99 -5.16 0.73 17.26
C LEU A 99 -5.28 -0.05 18.58
N GLU A 100 -4.73 0.49 19.67
CA GLU A 100 -5.04 -0.03 21.00
C GLU A 100 -6.52 0.24 21.28
N MET A 101 -7.34 -0.79 21.13
CA MET A 101 -8.73 -0.76 21.57
C MET A 101 -8.74 -0.83 23.10
N TYR A 102 -8.78 0.32 23.77
CA TYR A 102 -9.13 0.37 25.19
C TYR A 102 -10.62 0.06 25.31
N THR A 103 -10.94 -1.06 25.97
CA THR A 103 -12.32 -1.45 26.34
C THR A 103 -12.65 -0.95 27.72
#